data_AF-T1PLU4-F1
#
_entry.id   AF-T1PLU4-F1
#
_cell.length_a   1.000
_cell.length_b   1.000
_cell.length_c   1.000
_cell.angle_alpha   90.00
_cell.angle_beta   90.00
_cell.angle_gamma   90.00
#
_symmetry.space_group_name_H-M   'P 1'
#
loop_
_entity.id
_entity.type
_entity.pdbx_description
1 polymer ?
#
loop_
_entity_poly.entity_id
_entity_poly.type
_entity_poly.pdbx_seq_one_letter_code
_entity_poly.pdbx_strand_id
1 'polypeptide(L)'
;MFNDTTKLILLPNQINVHFIDKDGKESYMTTTDYSKALDKKMKLLSYFKRYMTEHLVKAGANNVNFESDQISRMPHLHSWFRTTCAVVMHLTNGTVQLNFSDHMKIILCPRMSAITYMDHERNFRTYRFSTIIQHGCSKDLYQKIRYAHEKLSKMLEKMFF
;
A
#
# COMPACT_ATOMS: atom_id res chain seq x y z
N MET A 1 -1.84 -7.77 -7.50
CA MET A 1 -0.75 -8.76 -7.38
C MET A 1 -1.39 -10.14 -7.42
N PHE A 2 -0.90 -11.02 -8.28
CA PHE A 2 -1.38 -12.39 -8.39
C PHE A 2 -0.39 -13.36 -7.71
N ASN A 3 -0.84 -14.58 -7.44
CA ASN A 3 -0.02 -15.61 -6.78
C ASN A 3 1.18 -16.03 -7.64
N ASP A 4 1.09 -15.87 -8.97
CA ASP A 4 2.17 -16.13 -9.92
C ASP A 4 3.15 -14.94 -10.06
N THR A 5 3.22 -14.09 -9.03
CA THR A 5 4.05 -12.88 -8.89
C THR A 5 3.80 -11.74 -9.88
N THR A 6 3.01 -11.96 -10.93
CA THR A 6 2.59 -10.93 -11.88
C THR A 6 1.67 -9.89 -11.25
N LYS A 7 1.58 -8.71 -11.88
CA LYS A 7 0.81 -7.57 -11.36
C LYS A 7 0.00 -6.93 -12.48
N LEU A 8 -1.27 -6.64 -12.20
CA LEU A 8 -2.09 -5.73 -12.99
C LEU A 8 -2.43 -4.52 -12.13
N ILE A 9 -2.25 -3.33 -12.69
CA ILE A 9 -2.48 -2.05 -12.05
C ILE A 9 -3.43 -1.27 -12.94
N LEU A 10 -4.68 -1.11 -12.50
CA LEU A 10 -5.65 -0.25 -13.16
C LEU A 10 -5.34 1.20 -12.80
N LEU A 11 -5.11 2.05 -13.80
CA LEU A 11 -4.81 3.46 -13.60
C LEU A 11 -6.08 4.26 -13.22
N PRO A 12 -5.94 5.48 -12.65
CA PRO A 12 -7.07 6.26 -12.16
C PRO A 12 -8.14 6.59 -13.22
N ASN A 13 -7.77 6.64 -14.51
CA ASN A 13 -8.71 6.83 -15.62
C ASN A 13 -9.61 5.62 -15.89
N GLN A 14 -9.38 4.50 -15.18
CA GLN A 14 -10.14 3.25 -15.28
C GLN A 14 -10.12 2.58 -16.66
N ILE A 15 -9.23 3.04 -17.55
CA ILE A 15 -9.07 2.55 -18.92
C ILE A 15 -7.70 1.90 -19.07
N ASN A 16 -6.65 2.60 -18.66
CA ASN A 16 -5.28 2.12 -18.82
C ASN A 16 -4.93 1.10 -17.75
N VAL A 17 -4.27 0.03 -18.17
CA VAL A 17 -3.79 -1.04 -17.32
C VAL A 17 -2.31 -1.24 -17.54
N HIS A 18 -1.56 -1.19 -16.45
CA HIS A 18 -0.14 -1.46 -16.44
C HIS A 18 0.10 -2.88 -15.91
N PHE A 19 0.71 -3.72 -16.73
CA PHE A 19 1.04 -5.11 -16.41
C PHE A 19 2.53 -5.28 -16.22
N ILE A 20 2.87 -6.09 -15.23
CA ILE A 20 4.24 -6.49 -14.91
C ILE A 20 4.24 -8.00 -14.84
N ASP A 21 5.03 -8.64 -15.71
CA ASP A 21 5.17 -10.09 -15.71
C ASP A 21 6.10 -10.58 -14.59
N LYS A 22 6.34 -11.89 -14.57
CA LYS A 22 7.17 -12.56 -13.55
C LYS A 22 8.64 -12.15 -13.62
N ASP A 23 9.10 -11.74 -14.79
CA ASP A 23 10.49 -11.35 -15.08
C ASP A 23 10.68 -9.83 -14.88
N GLY A 24 9.61 -9.14 -14.46
CA GLY A 24 9.62 -7.69 -14.25
C GLY A 24 9.42 -6.88 -15.53
N LYS A 25 9.16 -7.52 -16.67
CA LYS A 25 8.90 -6.81 -17.92
C LYS A 25 7.55 -6.13 -17.83
N GLU A 26 7.56 -4.86 -18.21
CA GLU A 26 6.40 -3.98 -18.12
C GLU A 26 5.72 -3.84 -19.48
N SER A 27 4.40 -3.80 -19.48
CA SER A 27 3.61 -3.44 -20.64
C SER A 27 2.39 -2.62 -20.25
N TYR A 28 1.99 -1.75 -21.16
CA TYR A 28 0.80 -0.92 -21.03
C TYR A 28 -0.25 -1.41 -22.02
N MET A 29 -1.48 -1.54 -21.54
CA MET A 29 -2.63 -2.01 -22.30
C MET A 29 -3.87 -1.27 -21.83
N THR A 30 -5.04 -1.58 -22.38
CA THR A 30 -6.31 -1.02 -21.91
C THR A 30 -7.24 -2.11 -21.40
N THR A 31 -8.35 -1.72 -20.77
CA THR A 31 -9.40 -2.64 -20.35
C THR A 31 -10.10 -3.35 -21.51
N THR A 32 -9.93 -2.88 -22.75
CA THR A 32 -10.54 -3.42 -23.96
C THR A 32 -9.53 -3.97 -24.96
N ASP A 33 -8.29 -3.49 -24.94
CA ASP A 33 -7.20 -3.90 -25.82
C ASP A 33 -6.06 -4.51 -25.00
N TYR A 34 -6.03 -5.84 -24.97
CA TYR A 34 -5.04 -6.65 -24.28
C TYR A 34 -4.97 -8.06 -24.88
N SER A 35 -3.88 -8.78 -24.59
CA SER A 35 -3.71 -10.16 -25.06
C SER A 35 -4.72 -11.12 -24.40
N LYS A 36 -5.35 -12.00 -25.21
CA LYS A 36 -6.32 -13.02 -24.72
C LYS A 36 -5.78 -13.91 -23.60
N ALA A 37 -4.46 -14.08 -23.50
CA ALA A 37 -3.82 -14.81 -22.40
C ALA A 37 -4.11 -14.19 -21.02
N LEU A 38 -4.47 -12.89 -20.96
CA LEU A 38 -4.76 -12.15 -19.73
C LEU A 38 -6.26 -12.10 -19.38
N ASP A 39 -7.17 -12.64 -20.19
CA ASP A 39 -8.63 -12.62 -19.98
C ASP A 39 -9.03 -12.97 -18.54
N LYS A 40 -8.47 -14.05 -17.99
CA LYS A 40 -8.77 -14.50 -16.63
C LYS A 40 -8.33 -13.46 -15.58
N LYS A 41 -7.14 -12.88 -15.75
CA LYS A 41 -6.58 -11.87 -14.83
C LYS A 41 -7.36 -10.56 -14.93
N MET A 42 -7.78 -10.17 -16.13
CA MET A 42 -8.61 -8.99 -16.36
C MET A 42 -10.01 -9.13 -15.74
N LYS A 43 -10.64 -10.31 -15.85
CA LYS A 43 -11.91 -10.60 -15.17
C LYS A 43 -11.77 -10.51 -13.65
N LEU A 44 -10.70 -11.08 -13.08
CA LEU A 44 -10.40 -10.97 -11.65
C LEU A 44 -10.18 -9.52 -11.21
N LEU A 45 -9.44 -8.72 -12.00
CA LEU A 45 -9.24 -7.30 -11.73
C LEU A 45 -10.58 -6.55 -11.65
N SER A 46 -11.47 -6.76 -12.62
CA SER A 46 -12.81 -6.17 -12.63
C SER A 46 -13.66 -6.63 -11.45
N TYR A 47 -13.58 -7.92 -11.09
CA TYR A 47 -14.28 -8.46 -9.93
C TYR A 47 -13.81 -7.81 -8.61
N PHE A 48 -12.49 -7.76 -8.38
CA PHE A 48 -11.94 -7.12 -7.18
C PHE A 48 -12.26 -5.63 -7.13
N LYS A 49 -12.16 -4.92 -8.26
CA LYS A 49 -12.56 -3.50 -8.33
C LYS A 49 -14.00 -3.31 -7.86
N ARG A 50 -14.94 -4.05 -8.44
CA ARG A 50 -16.37 -3.97 -8.08
C ARG A 50 -16.59 -4.28 -6.60
N TYR A 51 -16.02 -5.38 -6.11
CA TYR A 51 -16.15 -5.78 -4.72
C TYR A 51 -15.63 -4.70 -3.76
N MET A 52 -14.46 -4.12 -4.03
CA MET A 52 -13.90 -3.06 -3.20
C MET A 52 -14.78 -1.80 -3.20
N THR A 53 -15.32 -1.42 -4.36
CA THR A 53 -16.22 -0.25 -4.49
C THR A 53 -17.54 -0.45 -3.75
N GLU A 54 -18.12 -1.65 -3.81
CA GLU A 54 -19.44 -1.93 -3.24
C GLU A 54 -19.41 -2.26 -1.74
N HIS A 55 -18.31 -2.83 -1.23
CA HIS A 55 -18.28 -3.41 0.11
C HIS A 55 -17.26 -2.81 1.08
N LEU A 56 -16.31 -1.99 0.61
CA LEU A 56 -15.24 -1.47 1.47
C LEU A 56 -15.32 0.04 1.66
N VAL A 57 -15.08 0.48 2.88
CA VAL A 57 -14.94 1.91 3.21
C VAL A 57 -13.54 2.39 2.81
N LYS A 58 -13.48 3.50 2.07
CA LYS A 58 -12.21 4.14 1.68
C LYS A 58 -11.55 4.80 2.91
N ALA A 59 -10.49 4.16 3.42
CA ALA A 59 -9.65 4.74 4.47
C ALA A 59 -9.03 6.06 3.98
N GLY A 60 -9.20 7.14 4.75
CA GLY A 60 -8.62 8.45 4.41
C GLY A 60 -9.38 9.22 3.33
N ALA A 61 -10.65 8.90 3.08
CA ALA A 61 -11.48 9.62 2.11
C ALA A 61 -11.50 11.15 2.32
N ASN A 62 -11.40 11.62 3.57
CA ASN A 62 -11.40 13.04 3.93
C ASN A 62 -10.00 13.69 3.90
N ASN A 63 -8.94 12.90 3.68
CA ASN A 63 -7.54 13.36 3.69
C ASN A 63 -6.91 13.24 2.30
N VAL A 64 -7.71 13.47 1.25
CA VAL A 64 -7.20 13.53 -0.12
C VAL A 64 -6.51 14.88 -0.29
N ASN A 65 -5.24 14.94 0.08
CA ASN A 65 -4.36 15.97 -0.46
C ASN A 65 -4.19 15.65 -1.94
N PHE A 66 -4.77 16.48 -2.81
CA PHE A 66 -4.43 16.51 -4.22
C PHE A 66 -2.99 17.01 -4.33
N GLU A 67 -2.00 16.15 -4.09
CA GLU A 67 -0.62 16.54 -4.36
C GLU A 67 -0.39 16.63 -5.87
N SER A 68 0.22 17.75 -6.23
CA SER A 68 0.56 18.34 -7.52
C SER A 68 1.49 17.50 -8.41
N ASP A 69 1.80 16.27 -8.01
CA ASP A 69 2.87 15.46 -8.60
C ASP A 69 2.31 14.46 -9.63
N GLN A 70 1.51 14.97 -10.57
CA GLN A 70 0.86 14.18 -11.64
C GLN A 70 1.85 13.46 -12.58
N ILE A 71 3.15 13.71 -12.42
CA ILE A 71 4.24 13.15 -13.23
C ILE A 71 4.83 11.89 -12.59
N SER A 72 4.62 11.65 -11.29
CA SER A 72 5.21 10.53 -10.57
C SER A 72 4.53 9.20 -10.92
N ARG A 73 5.34 8.18 -11.23
CA ARG A 73 4.88 6.82 -11.55
C ARG A 73 4.04 6.26 -10.39
N MET A 74 2.85 5.72 -10.70
CA MET A 74 1.95 5.22 -9.67
C MET A 74 2.59 4.06 -8.88
N PRO A 75 2.75 4.18 -7.56
CA PRO A 75 3.27 3.09 -6.74
C PRO A 75 2.28 1.92 -6.75
N HIS A 76 2.82 0.72 -6.66
CA HIS A 76 2.03 -0.51 -6.59
C HIS A 76 2.59 -1.43 -5.51
N LEU A 77 1.82 -2.45 -5.16
CA LEU A 77 2.21 -3.41 -4.12
C LEU A 77 3.44 -4.19 -4.59
N HIS A 78 4.56 -4.00 -3.90
CA HIS A 78 5.79 -4.77 -4.09
C HIS A 78 5.67 -6.13 -3.40
N SER A 79 5.26 -6.13 -2.14
CA SER A 79 5.01 -7.34 -1.34
C SER A 79 4.01 -7.05 -0.22
N TRP A 80 3.42 -8.10 0.33
CA TRP A 80 2.56 -8.02 1.50
C TRP A 80 2.62 -9.31 2.29
N PHE A 81 2.32 -9.22 3.58
CA PHE A 81 2.12 -10.39 4.43
C PHE A 81 1.12 -10.08 5.53
N ARG A 82 0.54 -11.14 6.08
CA ARG A 82 -0.40 -11.06 7.19
C ARG A 82 0.20 -11.70 8.43
N THR A 83 -0.08 -11.08 9.56
CA THR A 83 0.19 -11.57 10.90
C THR A 83 -1.14 -11.68 11.65
N THR A 84 -1.12 -12.22 12.86
CA THR A 84 -2.29 -12.22 13.75
C THR A 84 -2.74 -10.80 14.12
N CYS A 85 -1.82 -9.84 14.19
CA CYS A 85 -2.13 -8.48 14.63
C CYS A 85 -2.34 -7.47 13.49
N ALA A 86 -1.79 -7.72 12.31
CA ALA A 86 -1.80 -6.74 11.21
C ALA A 86 -1.61 -7.36 9.82
N VAL A 87 -2.09 -6.64 8.82
CA VAL A 87 -1.68 -6.80 7.41
C VAL A 87 -0.61 -5.74 7.10
N VAL A 88 0.53 -6.17 6.59
CA VAL A 88 1.66 -5.31 6.22
C VAL A 88 1.77 -5.28 4.70
N MET A 89 1.83 -4.08 4.14
CA MET A 89 1.89 -3.83 2.70
C MET A 89 3.09 -2.93 2.40
N HIS A 90 3.99 -3.39 1.52
CA HIS A 90 5.14 -2.63 1.06
C HIS A 90 4.90 -2.20 -0.39
N LEU A 91 4.97 -0.89 -0.64
CA LEU A 91 4.80 -0.29 -1.96
C LEU A 91 6.14 -0.03 -2.63
N THR A 92 6.16 0.01 -3.96
CA THR A 92 7.39 0.19 -4.75
C THR A 92 8.10 1.53 -4.57
N ASN A 93 7.45 2.54 -3.98
CA ASN A 93 8.08 3.81 -3.61
C ASN A 93 8.73 3.78 -2.22
N GLY A 94 8.81 2.60 -1.59
CA GLY A 94 9.36 2.40 -0.24
C GLY A 94 8.36 2.64 0.89
N THR A 95 7.13 3.10 0.59
CA THR A 95 6.10 3.27 1.62
C THR A 95 5.68 1.92 2.19
N VAL A 96 5.60 1.83 3.52
CA VAL A 96 5.06 0.66 4.22
C VAL A 96 3.80 1.04 4.96
N GLN A 97 2.70 0.35 4.68
CA GLN A 97 1.45 0.51 5.40
C GLN A 97 1.16 -0.72 6.26
N LEU A 98 0.80 -0.50 7.52
CA LEU A 98 0.33 -1.53 8.43
C LEU A 98 -1.12 -1.21 8.81
N ASN A 99 -2.01 -2.17 8.55
CA ASN A 99 -3.40 -2.14 8.97
C ASN A 99 -3.57 -3.11 10.14
N PHE A 100 -3.82 -2.61 11.34
CA PHE A 100 -3.96 -3.41 12.56
C PHE A 100 -5.38 -3.94 12.75
N SER A 101 -5.51 -5.00 13.53
CA SER A 101 -6.79 -5.65 13.86
C SER A 101 -7.75 -4.76 14.64
N ASP A 102 -7.24 -3.78 15.38
CA ASP A 102 -7.99 -2.76 16.12
C ASP A 102 -8.38 -1.54 15.27
N HIS A 103 -8.29 -1.69 13.94
CA HIS A 103 -8.58 -0.69 12.91
C HIS A 103 -7.64 0.53 12.86
N MET A 104 -6.66 0.62 13.77
CA MET A 104 -5.59 1.60 13.66
C MET A 104 -4.74 1.32 12.42
N LYS A 105 -4.10 2.36 11.89
CA LYS A 105 -3.20 2.23 10.74
C LYS A 105 -1.98 3.09 10.93
N ILE A 106 -0.85 2.63 10.41
CA ILE A 106 0.33 3.47 10.24
C ILE A 106 0.83 3.34 8.80
N ILE A 107 1.32 4.44 8.26
CA ILE A 107 1.94 4.55 6.95
C ILE A 107 3.31 5.17 7.18
N LEU A 108 4.36 4.40 6.92
CA LEU A 108 5.75 4.81 7.07
C LEU A 108 6.25 5.27 5.70
N CYS A 109 6.72 6.52 5.61
CA CYS A 109 7.27 7.08 4.39
C CYS A 109 8.77 7.37 4.60
N PRO A 110 9.68 6.56 4.01
CA PRO A 110 11.12 6.74 4.21
C PRO A 110 11.62 8.04 3.58
N ARG A 111 11.08 8.47 2.43
CA ARG A 111 11.50 9.71 1.74
C ARG A 111 11.23 10.97 2.57
N MET A 112 10.16 10.97 3.35
CA MET A 112 9.80 12.10 4.21
C MET A 112 10.33 11.94 5.64
N SER A 113 10.92 10.79 5.97
CA SER A 113 11.24 10.38 7.34
C SER A 113 10.06 10.64 8.28
N ALA A 114 8.88 10.15 7.89
CA ALA A 114 7.61 10.45 8.54
C ALA A 114 6.70 9.22 8.69
N ILE A 115 5.79 9.32 9.65
CA ILE A 115 4.73 8.36 9.91
C ILE A 115 3.38 9.07 9.86
N THR A 116 2.46 8.56 9.06
CA THR A 116 1.04 8.90 9.13
C THR A 116 0.34 7.86 9.97
N TYR A 117 -0.43 8.30 10.95
CA TYR A 117 -1.14 7.47 11.91
C TYR A 117 -2.65 7.73 11.79
N MET A 118 -3.43 6.66 11.72
CA MET A 118 -4.89 6.69 11.83
C MET A 118 -5.30 6.07 13.18
N ASP A 119 -6.00 6.85 14.01
CA ASP A 119 -6.58 6.39 15.27
C ASP A 119 -7.95 5.69 15.09
N HIS A 120 -8.54 5.25 16.21
CA HIS A 120 -9.83 4.57 16.22
C HIS A 120 -10.99 5.47 15.73
N GLU A 121 -10.86 6.78 15.91
CA GLU A 121 -11.82 7.79 15.43
C GLU A 121 -11.64 8.08 13.93
N ARG A 122 -10.68 7.40 13.27
CA ARG A 122 -10.32 7.57 11.86
C ARG A 122 -9.69 8.94 11.57
N ASN A 123 -9.18 9.63 12.58
CA ASN A 123 -8.41 10.85 12.39
C ASN A 123 -7.01 10.49 11.89
N PHE A 124 -6.56 11.18 10.85
CA PHE A 124 -5.22 11.04 10.32
C PHE A 124 -4.32 12.15 10.86
N ARG A 125 -3.15 11.78 11.34
CA ARG A 125 -2.10 12.72 11.75
C ARG A 125 -0.77 12.26 11.18
N THR A 126 0.00 13.17 10.60
CA THR A 126 1.34 12.88 10.07
C THR A 126 2.39 13.55 10.93
N TYR A 127 3.39 12.78 11.34
CA TYR A 127 4.49 13.24 12.17
C TYR A 127 5.82 12.89 11.51
N ARG A 128 6.77 13.82 11.53
CA ARG A 128 8.17 13.47 11.25
C ARG A 128 8.70 12.63 12.42
N PHE A 129 9.59 11.68 12.14
CA PHE A 129 10.23 10.91 13.21
C PHE A 129 11.02 11.81 14.16
N SER A 130 11.65 12.86 13.65
CA SER A 130 12.34 13.86 14.49
C SER A 130 11.42 14.52 15.51
N THR A 131 10.19 14.86 15.12
CA THR A 131 9.18 15.43 16.02
C THR A 131 8.81 14.44 17.13
N ILE A 132 8.62 13.16 16.79
CA ILE A 132 8.32 12.09 17.76
C ILE A 132 9.50 11.88 18.72
N ILE A 133 10.74 11.88 18.22
CA ILE A 133 11.94 11.73 19.06
C ILE A 133 12.05 12.88 20.07
N GLN A 134 11.76 14.12 19.63
CA GLN A 134 11.88 15.30 20.46
C GLN A 134 10.75 15.44 21.50
N HIS A 135 9.50 15.13 21.13
CA HIS A 135 8.33 15.43 21.95
C HIS A 135 7.62 14.17 22.49
N GLY A 136 8.09 12.99 22.12
CA GLY A 136 7.41 11.73 22.40
C GLY A 136 6.18 11.50 21.51
N CYS A 137 5.44 10.45 21.82
CA CYS A 137 4.16 10.13 21.21
C CYS A 137 3.26 9.38 22.21
N SER A 138 2.00 9.13 21.83
CA SER A 138 1.10 8.32 22.66
C SER A 138 1.63 6.89 22.80
N LYS A 139 1.27 6.24 23.91
CA LYS A 139 1.65 4.84 24.18
C LYS A 139 1.22 3.92 23.04
N ASP A 140 0.04 4.12 22.48
CA ASP A 140 -0.48 3.28 21.40
C ASP A 140 0.35 3.43 20.12
N LEU A 141 0.65 4.68 19.72
CA LEU A 141 1.49 4.93 18.55
C LEU A 141 2.90 4.34 18.75
N TYR A 142 3.49 4.49 19.94
CA TYR A 142 4.77 3.89 20.28
C TYR A 142 4.75 2.35 20.11
N GLN A 143 3.73 1.67 20.62
CA GLN A 143 3.60 0.21 20.46
C GLN A 143 3.48 -0.20 18.99
N LYS A 144 2.72 0.56 18.19
CA LYS A 144 2.61 0.28 16.75
C LYS A 144 3.93 0.51 16.00
N ILE A 145 4.70 1.55 16.37
CA ILE A 145 6.03 1.81 15.81
C ILE A 145 6.98 0.67 16.16
N ARG A 146 7.02 0.23 17.43
CA ARG A 146 7.83 -0.92 17.84
C ARG A 146 7.48 -2.19 17.09
N TYR A 147 6.19 -2.47 16.95
CA TYR A 147 5.71 -3.62 16.18
C TYR A 147 6.17 -3.55 14.73
N ALA A 148 6.03 -2.39 14.09
CA ALA A 148 6.46 -2.19 12.71
C ALA A 148 7.96 -2.40 12.55
N HIS A 149 8.77 -1.85 13.45
CA HIS A 149 10.22 -2.03 13.45
C HIS A 149 10.61 -3.52 13.52
N GLU A 150 9.99 -4.28 14.43
CA GLU A 150 10.26 -5.72 14.56
C GLU A 150 9.92 -6.49 13.27
N LYS A 151 8.75 -6.21 12.66
CA LYS A 151 8.33 -6.93 11.44
C LYS A 151 9.15 -6.53 10.21
N LEU A 152 9.54 -5.27 10.10
CA LEU A 152 10.38 -4.79 9.02
C LEU A 152 11.81 -5.30 9.13
N SER A 153 12.38 -5.36 10.33
CA SER A 153 13.73 -5.91 10.55
C SER A 153 13.79 -7.37 10.09
N LYS A 154 12.82 -8.19 10.50
CA LYS A 154 12.69 -9.60 10.05
C LYS A 154 12.47 -9.74 8.54
N MET A 155 11.78 -8.78 7.92
CA MET A 155 11.59 -8.77 6.47
C MET A 155 12.90 -8.48 5.74
N LEU A 156 13.67 -7.52 6.24
CA LEU A 156 14.98 -7.15 5.68
C LEU A 156 15.99 -8.29 5.83
N GLU A 157 16.04 -8.95 6.99
CA GLU A 157 16.90 -10.13 7.18
C GLU A 157 16.66 -11.19 6.10
N LYS A 158 15.39 -11.49 5.77
CA LYS A 158 15.04 -12.45 4.70
C LYS A 158 15.33 -11.98 3.27
N MET A 159 15.67 -10.70 3.07
CA MET A 159 16.04 -10.18 1.75
C MET A 159 17.55 -10.21 1.51
N PHE A 160 18.35 -10.22 2.59
CA PHE A 160 19.82 -10.19 2.53
C PHE A 160 20.48 -11.55 2.79
N PHE A 161 19.68 -12.60 3.04
CA PHE A 161 20.09 -14.00 3.18
C PHE A 161 19.16 -14.88 2.35
#